data_AF-A0A7S1LF29-F1
#
_entry.id   AF-A0A7S1LF29-F1
#
_cell.length_a   1.000
_cell.length_b   1.000
_cell.length_c   1.000
_cell.angle_alpha   90.00
_cell.angle_beta   90.00
_cell.angle_gamma   90.00
#
_symmetry.space_group_name_H-M   'P 1'
#
loop_
_entity.id
_entity.type
_entity.pdbx_description
1 polymer ?
#
loop_
_entity_poly.entity_id
_entity_poly.type
_entity_poly.pdbx_seq_one_letter_code
_entity_poly.pdbx_strand_id
1 'polypeptide(L)'
;KPLSALLRRPSPATETTRMARLAVAGLAFLLPQSQALIHSQRSEGDNLDDCKCLNWADVYKGHNVTCGAGMELFWAMDSMNSGIDNRVRYKMTLGSASAAASAALQKLKGSEAYASFCTDFFEKASFNYCVNKRFLTEPDKVEISKGTWCYVSNKCRLPLSSAVPGTDLTAKQCTESLDPSLGSLAVEDVVKLAVEQGLDQIMLAGHAYLFKPVMVEELSENQLRDLKDRSRPTIVFSMKDATAPRWVVERESIYEYLYDADHPQHWKVTCKSGCTSQ
;
A
#
# COMPACT_ATOMS: atom_id res chain seq x y z
N LYS A 1 46.55 45.30 12.66
CA LYS A 1 47.49 44.57 13.53
C LYS A 1 46.86 43.22 13.89
N PRO A 2 47.39 42.11 13.34
CA PRO A 2 46.94 40.75 13.62
C PRO A 2 47.77 40.13 14.76
N LEU A 3 47.26 39.06 15.39
CA LEU A 3 48.10 38.12 16.12
C LEU A 3 47.51 36.71 16.03
N SER A 4 48.36 35.86 15.50
CA SER A 4 48.21 34.47 15.13
C SER A 4 48.37 33.52 16.32
N ALA A 5 47.67 32.39 16.31
CA ALA A 5 48.07 31.15 16.98
C ALA A 5 47.25 30.00 16.34
N LEU A 6 47.74 29.31 15.30
CA LEU A 6 48.66 28.16 15.35
C LEU A 6 48.33 27.15 16.46
N LEU A 7 47.46 26.18 16.15
CA LEU A 7 47.54 24.85 16.76
C LEU A 7 47.48 23.76 15.69
N ARG A 8 48.41 22.84 15.85
CA ARG A 8 48.88 21.81 14.91
C ARG A 8 47.92 20.63 14.81
N ARG A 9 47.89 20.02 13.63
CA ARG A 9 47.43 18.65 13.38
C ARG A 9 48.37 17.63 14.03
N PRO A 10 47.85 16.47 14.46
CA PRO A 10 48.51 15.19 14.31
C PRO A 10 47.80 14.33 13.25
N SER A 11 48.62 13.71 12.38
CA SER A 11 48.23 12.67 11.40
C SER A 11 48.23 11.28 12.07
N PRO A 12 47.75 10.22 11.39
CA PRO A 12 47.09 9.06 12.00
C PRO A 12 48.07 8.00 12.50
N ALA A 13 47.71 7.35 13.61
CA ALA A 13 48.30 6.08 14.00
C ALA A 13 47.55 4.95 13.27
N THR A 14 48.29 4.26 12.40
CA THR A 14 47.96 2.94 11.86
C THR A 14 47.91 1.93 12.98
N GLU A 15 46.72 1.44 13.32
CA GLU A 15 46.53 0.31 14.22
C GLU A 15 46.16 -0.94 13.41
N THR A 16 47.20 -1.71 13.10
CA THR A 16 47.11 -3.07 12.54
C THR A 16 46.55 -4.01 13.60
N THR A 17 45.23 -4.17 13.66
CA THR A 17 44.60 -5.16 14.52
C THR A 17 44.73 -6.55 13.91
N ARG A 18 45.50 -7.40 14.61
CA ARG A 18 45.75 -8.80 14.28
C ARG A 18 44.44 -9.60 14.24
N MET A 19 44.22 -10.26 13.11
CA MET A 19 43.23 -11.32 12.93
C MET A 19 43.53 -12.49 13.86
N ALA A 20 42.84 -12.57 15.00
CA ALA A 20 42.75 -13.78 15.79
C ALA A 20 41.79 -14.75 15.10
N ARG A 21 42.36 -15.75 14.41
CA ARG A 21 41.62 -16.90 13.90
C ARG A 21 41.19 -17.78 15.08
N LEU A 22 40.01 -17.53 15.62
CA LEU A 22 39.31 -18.50 16.45
C LEU A 22 38.66 -19.53 15.53
N ALA A 23 39.29 -20.70 15.42
CA ALA A 23 38.68 -21.90 14.91
C ALA A 23 37.56 -22.32 15.87
N VAL A 24 36.33 -21.91 15.56
CA VAL A 24 35.14 -22.42 16.24
C VAL A 24 34.86 -23.80 15.65
N ALA A 25 35.13 -24.83 16.45
CA ALA A 25 34.74 -26.20 16.18
C ALA A 25 33.23 -26.26 15.95
N GLY A 26 32.84 -26.69 14.75
CA GLY A 26 31.46 -26.86 14.36
C GLY A 26 30.80 -27.99 15.16
N LEU A 27 29.98 -27.61 16.15
CA LEU A 27 28.85 -28.44 16.54
C LEU A 27 27.73 -28.19 15.52
N ALA A 28 27.61 -29.11 14.57
CA ALA A 28 26.43 -29.25 13.74
C ALA A 28 25.24 -29.67 14.63
N PHE A 29 24.57 -28.70 15.24
CA PHE A 29 23.23 -28.90 15.78
C PHE A 29 22.27 -29.06 14.60
N LEU A 30 22.00 -30.32 14.24
CA LEU A 30 20.85 -30.72 13.45
C LEU A 30 19.58 -30.44 14.27
N LEU A 31 19.17 -29.18 14.33
CA LEU A 31 17.82 -28.86 14.77
C LEU A 31 16.88 -29.33 13.66
N PRO A 32 15.93 -30.25 13.92
CA PRO A 32 14.86 -30.50 12.98
C PRO A 32 14.14 -29.17 12.78
N GLN A 33 14.21 -28.61 11.57
CA GLN A 33 13.35 -27.50 11.19
C GLN A 33 11.92 -28.00 11.33
N SER A 34 11.31 -27.71 12.49
CA SER A 34 9.88 -27.78 12.66
C SER A 34 9.28 -26.68 11.78
N GLN A 35 9.22 -26.93 10.48
CA GLN A 35 8.21 -26.32 9.63
C GLN A 35 6.89 -26.82 10.20
N ALA A 36 6.39 -26.10 11.21
CA ALA A 36 5.05 -26.26 11.70
C ALA A 36 4.16 -26.07 10.48
N LEU A 37 3.71 -27.21 9.95
CA LEU A 37 2.67 -27.34 8.96
C LEU A 37 1.46 -26.58 9.50
N ILE A 38 1.35 -25.30 9.12
CA ILE A 38 0.04 -24.69 8.89
C ILE A 38 -0.48 -25.30 7.59
N HIS A 39 -0.64 -26.63 7.56
CA HIS A 39 -1.71 -27.24 6.80
C HIS A 39 -2.97 -26.95 7.60
N SER A 40 -3.43 -25.70 7.42
CA SER A 40 -4.84 -25.37 7.56
C SER A 40 -5.61 -26.51 6.93
N GLN A 41 -6.42 -27.19 7.74
CA GLN A 41 -7.32 -28.24 7.29
C GLN A 41 -8.29 -27.60 6.30
N ARG A 42 -7.88 -27.56 5.04
CA ARG A 42 -8.70 -27.15 3.92
C ARG A 42 -9.79 -28.20 3.84
N SER A 43 -11.03 -27.84 4.17
CA SER A 43 -12.15 -28.74 3.97
C SER A 43 -12.15 -29.17 2.51
N GLU A 44 -12.18 -30.48 2.26
CA GLU A 44 -12.52 -31.05 0.96
C GLU A 44 -13.91 -30.54 0.58
N GLY A 45 -13.97 -29.43 -0.16
CA GLY A 45 -15.22 -28.72 -0.46
C GLY A 45 -15.04 -27.23 -0.72
N ASP A 46 -13.90 -26.63 -0.37
CA ASP A 46 -13.66 -25.22 -0.68
C ASP A 46 -13.40 -25.04 -2.17
N ASN A 47 -14.42 -24.60 -2.91
CA ASN A 47 -14.26 -24.20 -4.30
C ASN A 47 -13.39 -22.94 -4.35
N LEU A 48 -12.17 -23.09 -4.88
CA LEU A 48 -11.21 -21.99 -5.04
C LEU A 48 -11.78 -20.82 -5.86
N ASP A 49 -12.73 -21.09 -6.74
CA ASP A 49 -13.38 -20.06 -7.55
C ASP A 49 -14.23 -19.11 -6.70
N ASP A 50 -14.84 -19.59 -5.61
CA ASP A 50 -15.60 -18.72 -4.69
C ASP A 50 -14.70 -17.69 -4.00
N CYS A 51 -13.40 -17.97 -3.91
CA CYS A 51 -12.41 -17.10 -3.30
C CYS A 51 -11.68 -16.20 -4.29
N LYS A 52 -12.01 -16.21 -5.59
CA LYS A 52 -11.46 -15.26 -6.55
C LYS A 52 -12.00 -13.87 -6.28
N CYS A 53 -11.13 -12.87 -6.36
CA CYS A 53 -11.55 -11.48 -6.24
C CYS A 53 -12.56 -11.14 -7.32
N LEU A 54 -13.66 -10.52 -6.90
CA LEU A 54 -14.70 -10.05 -7.79
C LEU A 54 -14.31 -8.71 -8.41
N ASN A 55 -14.93 -8.39 -9.54
CA ASN A 55 -14.79 -7.08 -10.16
C ASN A 55 -15.43 -6.01 -9.25
N TRP A 56 -14.71 -4.92 -8.96
CA TRP A 56 -15.17 -3.88 -8.03
C TRP A 56 -16.48 -3.21 -8.49
N ALA A 57 -16.61 -2.82 -9.76
CA ALA A 57 -17.81 -2.20 -10.29
C ALA A 57 -19.02 -3.15 -10.24
N ASP A 58 -18.81 -4.44 -10.50
CA ASP A 58 -19.87 -5.45 -10.41
C ASP A 58 -20.35 -5.65 -8.96
N VAL A 59 -19.42 -5.59 -7.99
CA VAL A 59 -19.74 -5.64 -6.55
C VAL A 59 -20.72 -4.55 -6.17
N TYR A 60 -20.44 -3.29 -6.52
CA TYR A 60 -21.32 -2.17 -6.16
C TYR A 60 -22.65 -2.17 -6.93
N LYS A 61 -22.66 -2.63 -8.19
CA LYS A 61 -23.87 -2.70 -9.01
C LYS A 61 -24.79 -3.86 -8.64
N GLY A 62 -24.22 -5.02 -8.29
CA GLY A 62 -24.95 -6.28 -8.22
C GLY A 62 -25.22 -6.81 -6.82
N HIS A 63 -24.45 -6.40 -5.82
CA HIS A 63 -24.42 -7.09 -4.51
C HIS A 63 -24.88 -6.23 -3.33
N ASN A 64 -25.54 -5.10 -3.59
CA ASN A 64 -26.06 -4.20 -2.55
C ASN A 64 -24.99 -3.74 -1.54
N VAL A 65 -23.72 -3.72 -1.96
CA VAL A 65 -22.61 -3.19 -1.17
C VAL A 65 -22.63 -1.67 -1.27
N THR A 66 -22.37 -1.01 -0.15
CA THR A 66 -22.14 0.44 -0.12
C THR A 66 -20.69 0.70 0.25
N CYS A 67 -20.08 1.75 -0.33
CA CYS A 67 -18.70 2.08 -0.02
C CYS A 67 -18.51 2.35 1.48
N GLY A 68 -17.48 1.70 2.04
CA GLY A 68 -17.18 1.70 3.48
C GLY A 68 -17.75 0.48 4.22
N ALA A 69 -18.41 -0.45 3.52
CA ALA A 69 -18.80 -1.73 4.08
C ALA A 69 -17.63 -2.73 4.16
N GLY A 70 -16.51 -2.46 3.46
CA GLY A 70 -15.25 -3.19 3.56
C GLY A 70 -14.13 -2.34 4.17
N MET A 71 -12.96 -2.33 3.52
CA MET A 71 -11.76 -1.60 3.96
C MET A 71 -11.45 -0.37 3.10
N GLU A 72 -12.40 0.15 2.31
CA GLU A 72 -12.21 1.26 1.37
C GLU A 72 -11.71 2.54 2.07
N LEU A 73 -12.25 2.80 3.27
CA LEU A 73 -12.02 4.02 4.04
C LEU A 73 -11.13 3.79 5.26
N PHE A 74 -10.29 2.75 5.23
CA PHE A 74 -9.40 2.40 6.33
C PHE A 74 -8.45 3.56 6.71
N TRP A 75 -8.05 4.38 5.73
CA TRP A 75 -7.22 5.57 5.94
C TRP A 75 -7.89 6.62 6.86
N ALA A 76 -9.21 6.79 6.72
CA ALA A 76 -9.98 7.72 7.53
C ALA A 76 -10.14 7.20 8.97
N MET A 77 -10.35 5.90 9.11
CA MET A 77 -10.50 5.24 10.41
C MET A 77 -9.21 5.26 11.24
N ASP A 78 -8.04 5.07 10.61
CA ASP A 78 -6.77 5.10 11.33
C ASP A 78 -6.47 6.47 11.93
N SER A 79 -6.83 7.54 11.20
CA SER A 79 -6.67 8.93 11.66
C SER A 79 -7.52 9.20 12.92
N MET A 80 -8.70 8.58 13.02
CA MET A 80 -9.60 8.71 14.17
C MET A 80 -9.20 7.85 15.38
N ASN A 81 -8.38 6.81 15.16
CA ASN A 81 -8.06 5.80 16.16
C ASN A 81 -6.69 5.99 16.82
N SER A 82 -6.08 7.18 16.69
CA SER A 82 -4.77 7.51 17.28
C SER A 82 -4.70 7.40 18.83
N GLY A 83 -5.79 7.01 19.50
CA GLY A 83 -5.82 6.64 20.93
C GLY A 83 -6.47 5.29 21.29
N ILE A 84 -6.83 4.42 20.33
CA ILE A 84 -7.51 3.13 20.59
C ILE A 84 -6.56 1.94 20.36
N ASP A 85 -6.54 1.00 21.32
CA ASP A 85 -5.79 -0.27 21.29
C ASP A 85 -5.99 -1.03 19.96
N ASN A 86 -4.88 -1.48 19.39
CA ASN A 86 -4.80 -2.25 18.14
C ASN A 86 -5.70 -3.51 18.12
N ARG A 87 -5.96 -4.15 19.29
CA ARG A 87 -6.86 -5.32 19.36
C ARG A 87 -8.33 -4.98 19.14
N VAL A 88 -8.76 -3.78 19.56
CA VAL A 88 -10.14 -3.29 19.34
C VAL A 88 -10.30 -2.85 17.88
N ARG A 89 -9.23 -2.32 17.28
CA ARG A 89 -9.20 -1.79 15.92
C ARG A 89 -9.59 -2.84 14.86
N TYR A 90 -9.08 -4.07 14.97
CA TYR A 90 -9.38 -5.14 14.00
C TYR A 90 -10.85 -5.62 14.07
N LYS A 91 -11.46 -5.63 15.27
CA LYS A 91 -12.86 -6.01 15.44
C LYS A 91 -13.85 -4.94 14.96
N MET A 92 -13.46 -3.66 14.97
CA MET A 92 -14.33 -2.56 14.48
C MET A 92 -14.48 -2.54 12.96
N THR A 93 -13.46 -2.95 12.20
CA THR A 93 -13.48 -2.85 10.73
C THR A 93 -14.26 -3.96 10.01
N LEU A 94 -14.64 -5.04 10.69
CA LEU A 94 -14.97 -6.29 9.98
C LEU A 94 -16.26 -7.02 10.44
N GLY A 95 -17.17 -6.38 11.17
CA GLY A 95 -18.45 -7.05 11.47
C GLY A 95 -19.40 -6.36 12.44
N SER A 96 -18.94 -5.31 13.12
CA SER A 96 -19.82 -4.39 13.81
C SER A 96 -19.14 -3.03 13.79
N ALA A 97 -19.39 -2.26 12.72
CA ALA A 97 -19.04 -0.85 12.75
C ALA A 97 -19.70 -0.29 14.02
N SER A 98 -18.88 0.04 15.02
CA SER A 98 -19.38 0.62 16.25
C SER A 98 -20.24 1.82 15.89
N ALA A 99 -21.21 2.19 16.75
CA ALA A 99 -22.02 3.38 16.50
C ALA A 99 -21.15 4.62 16.16
N ALA A 100 -19.94 4.69 16.75
CA ALA A 100 -18.93 5.71 16.43
C ALA A 100 -18.36 5.58 15.01
N ALA A 101 -17.96 4.39 14.56
CA ALA A 101 -17.49 4.18 13.19
C ALA A 101 -18.60 4.50 12.16
N SER A 102 -19.84 4.10 12.47
CA SER A 102 -21.01 4.44 11.64
C SER A 102 -21.24 5.95 11.59
N ALA A 103 -21.18 6.66 12.72
CA ALA A 103 -21.34 8.11 12.76
C ALA A 103 -20.21 8.85 12.03
N ALA A 104 -18.96 8.38 12.15
CA ALA A 104 -17.82 8.91 11.41
C ALA A 104 -18.00 8.73 9.90
N LEU A 105 -18.43 7.54 9.46
CA LEU A 105 -18.73 7.27 8.07
C LEU A 105 -19.84 8.18 7.53
N GLN A 106 -20.89 8.42 8.34
CA GLN A 106 -21.97 9.35 7.97
C GLN A 106 -21.50 10.79 7.81
N LYS A 107 -20.49 11.23 8.58
CA LYS A 107 -19.88 12.56 8.38
C LYS A 107 -19.03 12.65 7.11
N LEU A 108 -18.41 11.53 6.72
CA LEU A 108 -17.66 11.46 5.46
C LEU A 108 -18.62 11.47 4.26
N LYS A 109 -19.76 10.80 4.36
CA LYS A 109 -20.78 10.80 3.30
C LYS A 109 -21.17 12.23 2.93
N GLY A 110 -21.01 12.58 1.65
CA GLY A 110 -21.25 13.92 1.12
C GLY A 110 -20.03 14.86 1.14
N SER A 111 -18.90 14.45 1.71
CA SER A 111 -17.63 15.18 1.56
C SER A 111 -16.99 14.89 0.21
N GLU A 112 -16.14 15.81 -0.26
CA GLU A 112 -15.31 15.62 -1.46
C GLU A 112 -14.42 14.38 -1.33
N ALA A 113 -13.83 14.14 -0.16
CA ALA A 113 -13.04 12.94 0.08
C ALA A 113 -13.87 11.66 -0.11
N TYR A 114 -15.12 11.61 0.37
CA TYR A 114 -15.98 10.45 0.11
C TYR A 114 -16.28 10.30 -1.37
N ALA A 115 -16.57 11.38 -2.09
CA ALA A 115 -16.78 11.34 -3.54
C ALA A 115 -15.56 10.78 -4.27
N SER A 116 -14.35 11.29 -3.99
CA SER A 116 -13.12 10.85 -4.64
C SER A 116 -12.80 9.36 -4.41
N PHE A 117 -12.96 8.86 -3.17
CA PHE A 117 -12.66 7.46 -2.86
C PHE A 117 -13.79 6.51 -3.28
N CYS A 118 -15.02 6.83 -2.95
CA CYS A 118 -16.15 5.93 -3.16
C CYS A 118 -16.69 6.06 -4.57
N THR A 119 -17.25 7.22 -4.88
CA THR A 119 -18.02 7.43 -6.11
C THR A 119 -17.14 7.50 -7.36
N ASP A 120 -15.96 8.10 -7.25
CA ASP A 120 -15.08 8.31 -8.39
C ASP A 120 -14.02 7.23 -8.58
N PHE A 121 -13.77 6.42 -7.54
CA PHE A 121 -12.79 5.33 -7.60
C PHE A 121 -13.42 3.96 -7.40
N PHE A 122 -13.80 3.57 -6.18
CA PHE A 122 -14.23 2.20 -5.88
C PHE A 122 -15.47 1.76 -6.67
N GLU A 123 -16.47 2.63 -6.79
CA GLU A 123 -17.73 2.33 -7.50
C GLU A 123 -17.56 2.29 -9.03
N LYS A 124 -16.49 2.89 -9.56
CA LYS A 124 -16.17 2.92 -11.00
C LYS A 124 -15.12 1.90 -11.43
N ALA A 125 -14.25 1.47 -10.51
CA ALA A 125 -13.16 0.55 -10.80
C ALA A 125 -13.68 -0.76 -11.39
N SER A 126 -13.31 -1.07 -12.63
CA SER A 126 -13.75 -2.26 -13.35
C SER A 126 -12.59 -3.25 -13.51
N PHE A 127 -11.94 -3.57 -12.41
CA PHE A 127 -10.92 -4.63 -12.33
C PHE A 127 -11.18 -5.52 -11.11
N ASN A 128 -10.43 -6.61 -10.98
CA ASN A 128 -10.52 -7.56 -9.86
C ASN A 128 -9.20 -7.71 -9.08
N TYR A 129 -8.25 -6.79 -9.26
CA TYR A 129 -7.04 -6.73 -8.46
C TYR A 129 -7.33 -6.43 -6.99
N CYS A 130 -6.51 -7.01 -6.11
CA CYS A 130 -6.42 -6.58 -4.73
C CYS A 130 -5.78 -5.20 -4.62
N VAL A 131 -6.34 -4.38 -3.75
CA VAL A 131 -5.84 -3.02 -3.48
C VAL A 131 -5.20 -2.95 -2.10
N ASN A 132 -4.24 -2.06 -1.89
CA ASN A 132 -3.69 -1.79 -0.56
C ASN A 132 -4.83 -1.44 0.40
N LYS A 133 -4.84 -2.08 1.58
CA LYS A 133 -5.84 -1.78 2.63
C LYS A 133 -5.83 -0.31 3.01
N ARG A 134 -4.64 0.30 3.07
CA ARG A 134 -4.47 1.72 3.35
C ARG A 134 -4.05 2.45 2.08
N PHE A 135 -4.79 3.51 1.75
CA PHE A 135 -4.36 4.48 0.75
C PHE A 135 -3.08 5.18 1.20
N LEU A 136 -2.10 5.31 0.31
CA LEU A 136 -0.78 5.89 0.61
C LEU A 136 -0.11 5.19 1.80
N THR A 137 0.12 3.88 1.65
CA THR A 137 0.77 3.05 2.68
C THR A 137 2.23 3.43 2.84
N GLU A 138 2.60 4.05 3.97
CA GLU A 138 3.99 4.27 4.33
C GLU A 138 4.67 2.96 4.76
N PRO A 139 5.94 2.72 4.39
CA PRO A 139 6.66 1.48 4.71
C PRO A 139 6.83 1.24 6.21
N ASP A 140 6.99 2.33 6.98
CA ASP A 140 7.34 2.30 8.41
C ASP A 140 6.10 2.35 9.32
N LYS A 141 4.89 2.41 8.76
CA LYS A 141 3.64 2.47 9.55
C LYS A 141 3.14 1.07 9.95
N VAL A 142 2.24 1.09 10.93
CA VAL A 142 1.74 -0.04 11.73
C VAL A 142 1.35 -1.24 10.86
N GLU A 143 1.75 -2.44 11.30
CA GLU A 143 1.53 -3.73 10.64
C GLU A 143 0.06 -3.97 10.23
N ILE A 144 -0.90 -3.46 11.00
CA ILE A 144 -2.33 -3.58 10.72
C ILE A 144 -2.77 -2.94 9.39
N SER A 145 -2.00 -1.96 8.90
CA SER A 145 -2.26 -1.27 7.64
C SER A 145 -1.63 -1.97 6.44
N LYS A 146 -0.81 -3.00 6.70
CA LYS A 146 -0.14 -3.78 5.67
C LYS A 146 -1.09 -4.79 5.03
N GLY A 147 -0.78 -5.11 3.79
CA GLY A 147 -1.49 -6.07 2.97
C GLY A 147 -2.50 -5.44 2.04
N THR A 148 -3.07 -6.29 1.20
CA THR A 148 -4.06 -5.93 0.20
C THR A 148 -5.36 -6.69 0.46
N TRP A 149 -6.44 -6.26 -0.17
CA TRP A 149 -7.76 -6.86 0.01
C TRP A 149 -8.63 -6.72 -1.23
N CYS A 150 -9.69 -7.53 -1.29
CA CYS A 150 -10.73 -7.48 -2.31
C CYS A 150 -12.05 -8.05 -1.76
N TYR A 151 -13.13 -7.94 -2.53
CA TYR A 151 -14.37 -8.66 -2.28
C TYR A 151 -14.37 -10.03 -2.96
N VAL A 152 -14.99 -11.00 -2.29
CA VAL A 152 -15.20 -12.38 -2.77
C VAL A 152 -16.61 -12.85 -2.41
N SER A 153 -17.03 -13.99 -2.97
CA SER A 153 -18.29 -14.66 -2.59
C SER A 153 -18.32 -14.97 -1.10
N ASN A 154 -19.49 -14.86 -0.45
CA ASN A 154 -19.66 -15.28 0.94
C ASN A 154 -19.49 -16.79 1.17
N LYS A 155 -19.36 -17.58 0.10
CA LYS A 155 -18.99 -19.00 0.14
C LYS A 155 -17.49 -19.20 0.37
N CYS A 156 -16.66 -18.19 0.14
CA CYS A 156 -15.24 -18.27 0.46
C CYS A 156 -15.02 -18.41 1.97
N ARG A 157 -14.33 -19.47 2.40
CA ARG A 157 -14.07 -19.81 3.82
C ARG A 157 -12.62 -19.57 4.26
N LEU A 158 -11.87 -18.72 3.56
CA LEU A 158 -10.47 -18.47 3.89
C LEU A 158 -10.31 -17.74 5.26
N PRO A 159 -9.24 -18.06 6.02
CA PRO A 159 -9.06 -17.64 7.42
C PRO A 159 -8.81 -16.14 7.67
N LEU A 160 -8.87 -15.27 6.65
CA LEU A 160 -8.69 -13.82 6.78
C LEU A 160 -9.76 -13.07 5.99
N SER A 161 -11.00 -13.51 6.17
CA SER A 161 -12.14 -13.02 5.45
C SER A 161 -13.24 -12.60 6.44
N SER A 162 -14.04 -11.61 6.09
CA SER A 162 -15.09 -11.10 6.96
C SER A 162 -16.34 -10.77 6.17
N ALA A 163 -17.47 -11.32 6.62
CA ALA A 163 -18.75 -11.14 5.95
C ALA A 163 -19.12 -9.66 5.91
N VAL A 164 -19.63 -9.22 4.77
CA VAL A 164 -20.12 -7.86 4.58
C VAL A 164 -21.59 -7.83 5.00
N PRO A 165 -21.98 -7.07 6.04
CA PRO A 165 -23.35 -7.09 6.55
C PRO A 165 -24.39 -6.72 5.49
N GLY A 166 -25.45 -7.52 5.38
CA GLY A 166 -26.56 -7.24 4.47
C GLY A 166 -26.31 -7.61 3.01
N THR A 167 -25.23 -8.32 2.70
CA THR A 167 -24.89 -8.76 1.34
C THR A 167 -24.52 -10.25 1.28
N ASP A 168 -24.29 -10.76 0.08
CA ASP A 168 -23.79 -12.10 -0.19
C ASP A 168 -22.27 -12.13 -0.41
N LEU A 169 -21.56 -11.12 0.11
CA LEU A 169 -20.12 -10.95 -0.08
C LEU A 169 -19.32 -11.02 1.22
N THR A 170 -18.03 -11.23 1.04
CA THR A 170 -17.02 -11.23 2.08
C THR A 170 -15.85 -10.35 1.65
N ALA A 171 -15.33 -9.52 2.55
CA ALA A 171 -14.07 -8.82 2.35
C ALA A 171 -12.91 -9.76 2.73
N LYS A 172 -11.99 -10.02 1.82
CA LYS A 172 -10.88 -10.97 1.98
C LYS A 172 -9.55 -10.23 1.99
N GLN A 173 -8.67 -10.54 2.94
CA GLN A 173 -7.26 -10.18 2.84
C GLN A 173 -6.56 -11.07 1.82
N CYS A 174 -5.93 -10.42 0.84
CA CYS A 174 -5.28 -11.11 -0.25
C CYS A 174 -3.88 -11.63 0.12
N THR A 175 -3.45 -12.65 -0.60
CA THR A 175 -2.11 -13.23 -0.50
C THR A 175 -1.37 -13.06 -1.82
N GLU A 176 -0.12 -12.60 -1.78
CA GLU A 176 0.68 -12.30 -2.99
C GLU A 176 0.86 -13.50 -3.93
N SER A 177 0.84 -14.74 -3.39
CA SER A 177 1.03 -15.95 -4.19
C SER A 177 -0.21 -16.42 -4.93
N LEU A 178 -1.41 -15.96 -4.55
CA LEU A 178 -2.68 -16.46 -5.09
C LEU A 178 -3.52 -15.37 -5.75
N ASP A 179 -3.41 -14.15 -5.26
CA ASP A 179 -4.31 -13.06 -5.62
C ASP A 179 -3.56 -11.97 -6.40
N PRO A 180 -3.99 -11.64 -7.63
CA PRO A 180 -3.37 -10.56 -8.38
C PRO A 180 -3.59 -9.24 -7.64
N SER A 181 -2.53 -8.46 -7.49
CA SER A 181 -2.54 -7.21 -6.72
C SER A 181 -2.19 -6.03 -7.62
N LEU A 182 -2.80 -4.86 -7.39
CA LEU A 182 -2.38 -3.63 -8.07
C LEU A 182 -0.91 -3.33 -7.80
N GLY A 183 -0.43 -3.62 -6.57
CA GLY A 183 0.94 -3.36 -6.17
C GLY A 183 1.99 -4.26 -6.83
N SER A 184 1.58 -5.27 -7.61
CA SER A 184 2.48 -6.09 -8.43
C SER A 184 2.55 -5.65 -9.90
N LEU A 185 1.74 -4.68 -10.30
CA LEU A 185 1.77 -4.12 -11.66
C LEU A 185 2.89 -3.08 -11.78
N ALA A 186 3.53 -3.06 -12.96
CA ALA A 186 4.47 -2.00 -13.33
C ALA A 186 3.75 -0.63 -13.36
N VAL A 187 4.52 0.45 -13.22
CA VAL A 187 3.93 1.81 -13.15
C VAL A 187 3.16 2.14 -14.43
N GLU A 188 3.65 1.76 -15.60
CA GLU A 188 2.96 1.97 -16.87
C GLU A 188 1.63 1.22 -16.94
N ASP A 189 1.57 0.00 -16.42
CA ASP A 189 0.35 -0.80 -16.43
C ASP A 189 -0.72 -0.20 -15.51
N VAL A 190 -0.31 0.36 -14.36
CA VAL A 190 -1.23 1.10 -13.47
C VAL A 190 -1.72 2.38 -14.13
N VAL A 191 -0.84 3.16 -14.77
CA VAL A 191 -1.24 4.39 -15.48
C VAL A 191 -2.21 4.05 -16.62
N LYS A 192 -1.88 3.04 -17.43
CA LYS A 192 -2.73 2.57 -18.52
C LYS A 192 -4.10 2.12 -18.00
N LEU A 193 -4.13 1.32 -16.93
CA LEU A 193 -5.35 0.86 -16.31
C LEU A 193 -6.23 2.03 -15.83
N ALA A 194 -5.63 3.05 -15.21
CA ALA A 194 -6.36 4.24 -14.77
C ALA A 194 -6.97 5.00 -15.96
N VAL A 195 -6.20 5.22 -17.03
CA VAL A 195 -6.67 5.93 -18.23
C VAL A 195 -7.80 5.16 -18.91
N GLU A 196 -7.64 3.85 -19.12
CA GLU A 196 -8.64 3.00 -19.78
C GLU A 196 -9.96 2.94 -19.02
N GLN A 197 -9.90 3.04 -17.68
CA GLN A 197 -11.08 2.98 -16.82
C GLN A 197 -11.62 4.37 -16.42
N GLY A 198 -10.99 5.46 -16.88
CA GLY A 198 -11.38 6.81 -16.49
C GLY A 198 -11.26 7.06 -14.97
N LEU A 199 -10.28 6.45 -14.32
CA LEU A 199 -9.99 6.61 -12.90
C LEU A 199 -8.92 7.70 -12.68
N ASP A 200 -8.94 8.33 -11.51
CA ASP A 200 -7.83 9.20 -11.09
C ASP A 200 -6.56 8.36 -10.93
N GLN A 201 -5.51 8.76 -11.65
CA GLN A 201 -4.27 7.99 -11.74
C GLN A 201 -3.53 7.92 -10.39
N ILE A 202 -3.66 8.94 -9.55
CA ILE A 202 -3.02 8.98 -8.24
C ILE A 202 -3.81 8.19 -7.21
N MET A 203 -5.14 8.19 -7.32
CA MET A 203 -5.99 7.32 -6.51
C MET A 203 -5.63 5.85 -6.75
N LEU A 204 -5.50 5.44 -8.02
CA LEU A 204 -5.10 4.09 -8.36
C LEU A 204 -3.68 3.76 -7.88
N ALA A 205 -2.71 4.65 -8.14
CA ALA A 205 -1.34 4.47 -7.67
C ALA A 205 -1.26 4.39 -6.14
N GLY A 206 -1.99 5.24 -5.41
CA GLY A 206 -1.99 5.28 -3.95
C GLY A 206 -2.61 4.03 -3.30
N HIS A 207 -3.43 3.30 -4.06
CA HIS A 207 -3.91 1.96 -3.71
C HIS A 207 -3.01 0.82 -4.22
N ALA A 208 -2.01 1.09 -5.06
CA ALA A 208 -1.06 0.11 -5.57
C ALA A 208 0.27 0.12 -4.79
N TYR A 209 0.80 1.31 -4.52
CA TYR A 209 2.21 1.51 -4.18
C TYR A 209 2.43 2.00 -2.76
N LEU A 210 3.70 1.96 -2.35
CA LEU A 210 4.13 2.55 -1.08
C LEU A 210 4.14 4.07 -1.18
N PHE A 211 4.20 4.74 -0.04
CA PHE A 211 4.19 6.19 0.05
C PHE A 211 5.35 6.74 0.88
N LYS A 212 5.97 7.81 0.38
CA LYS A 212 6.97 8.62 1.07
C LYS A 212 6.44 10.07 1.19
N PRO A 213 6.08 10.54 2.40
CA PRO A 213 5.43 11.83 2.63
C PRO A 213 6.42 13.01 2.58
N VAL A 214 7.02 13.28 1.43
CA VAL A 214 8.00 14.36 1.23
C VAL A 214 7.75 15.04 -0.12
N MET A 215 8.04 16.34 -0.21
CA MET A 215 8.01 17.02 -1.52
C MET A 215 9.13 16.46 -2.40
N VAL A 216 8.92 16.42 -3.71
CA VAL A 216 9.91 15.90 -4.66
C VAL A 216 11.24 16.67 -4.55
N GLU A 217 11.16 18.00 -4.45
CA GLU A 217 12.27 18.93 -4.26
C GLU A 217 12.95 18.84 -2.88
N GLU A 218 12.29 18.24 -1.89
CA GLU A 218 12.85 17.97 -0.57
C GLU A 218 13.51 16.57 -0.50
N LEU A 219 13.41 15.76 -1.55
CA LEU A 219 13.96 14.40 -1.59
C LEU A 219 15.48 14.43 -1.79
N SER A 220 16.23 13.98 -0.79
CA SER A 220 17.69 13.86 -0.89
C SER A 220 18.12 12.71 -1.81
N GLU A 221 19.33 12.79 -2.39
CA GLU A 221 19.93 11.72 -3.19
C GLU A 221 20.02 10.38 -2.44
N ASN A 222 20.28 10.40 -1.14
CA ASN A 222 20.29 9.18 -0.32
C ASN A 222 18.90 8.55 -0.26
N GLN A 223 17.87 9.36 -0.01
CA GLN A 223 16.49 8.88 0.02
C GLN A 223 16.07 8.37 -1.36
N LEU A 224 16.45 9.04 -2.44
CA LEU A 224 16.14 8.59 -3.78
C LEU A 224 16.80 7.23 -4.05
N ARG A 225 18.09 7.05 -3.73
CA ARG A 225 18.76 5.74 -3.82
C ARG A 225 18.05 4.66 -3.00
N ASP A 226 17.69 4.96 -1.75
CA ASP A 226 16.94 4.05 -0.89
C ASP A 226 15.56 3.67 -1.46
N LEU A 227 14.95 4.52 -2.29
CA LEU A 227 13.71 4.22 -2.98
C LEU A 227 13.94 3.34 -4.21
N LYS A 228 15.01 3.60 -4.98
CA LYS A 228 15.41 2.79 -6.15
C LYS A 228 15.78 1.36 -5.76
N ASP A 229 16.40 1.16 -4.60
CA ASP A 229 16.79 -0.17 -4.13
C ASP A 229 15.60 -1.04 -3.66
N ARG A 230 14.38 -0.50 -3.63
CA ARG A 230 13.19 -1.25 -3.19
C ARG A 230 12.63 -2.13 -4.28
N SER A 231 12.07 -3.27 -3.85
CA SER A 231 11.38 -4.20 -4.74
C SER A 231 9.99 -3.72 -5.19
N ARG A 232 9.39 -2.74 -4.49
CA ARG A 232 8.05 -2.21 -4.77
C ARG A 232 8.12 -0.74 -5.16
N PRO A 233 7.31 -0.28 -6.12
CA PRO A 233 7.21 1.12 -6.45
C PRO A 233 6.77 1.96 -5.24
N THR A 234 7.28 3.19 -5.18
CA THR A 234 6.96 4.15 -4.11
C THR A 234 6.59 5.51 -4.67
N ILE A 235 5.44 6.02 -4.25
CA ILE A 235 4.99 7.39 -4.54
C ILE A 235 5.69 8.35 -3.59
N VAL A 236 6.34 9.37 -4.15
CA VAL A 236 6.91 10.51 -3.44
C VAL A 236 5.97 11.69 -3.63
N PHE A 237 5.35 12.13 -2.55
CA PHE A 237 4.38 13.23 -2.55
C PHE A 237 4.21 13.78 -1.14
N SER A 238 3.85 15.06 -1.00
CA SER A 238 3.45 15.64 0.28
C SER A 238 2.06 16.22 0.19
N MET A 239 1.24 15.96 1.22
CA MET A 239 -0.08 16.57 1.37
C MET A 239 -0.03 18.10 1.61
N LYS A 240 1.16 18.70 1.73
CA LYS A 240 1.35 20.16 1.87
C LYS A 240 0.86 20.95 0.65
N ASP A 241 0.99 20.37 -0.55
CA ASP A 241 0.55 20.96 -1.81
C ASP A 241 -0.07 19.87 -2.67
N ALA A 242 -1.39 19.89 -2.80
CA ALA A 242 -2.12 18.90 -3.57
C ALA A 242 -1.84 18.96 -5.09
N THR A 243 -1.24 20.04 -5.59
CA THR A 243 -0.96 20.25 -7.02
C THR A 243 0.51 20.08 -7.40
N ALA A 244 1.39 19.92 -6.40
CA ALA A 244 2.82 19.72 -6.64
C ALA A 244 3.11 18.45 -7.45
N PRO A 245 4.22 18.44 -8.23
CA PRO A 245 4.69 17.26 -8.91
C PRO A 245 4.84 16.07 -7.96
N ARG A 246 4.49 14.89 -8.44
CA ARG A 246 4.64 13.63 -7.69
C ARG A 246 5.49 12.68 -8.49
N TRP A 247 6.36 11.94 -7.82
CA TRP A 247 7.12 10.89 -8.47
C TRP A 247 6.62 9.53 -8.06
N VAL A 248 6.62 8.59 -8.99
CA VAL A 248 6.60 7.15 -8.69
C VAL A 248 7.96 6.60 -9.06
N VAL A 249 8.68 6.13 -8.05
CA VAL A 249 10.01 5.54 -8.22
C VAL A 249 9.86 4.02 -8.25
N GLU A 250 10.27 3.40 -9.36
CA GLU A 250 10.31 1.96 -9.55
C GLU A 250 11.70 1.56 -10.05
N ARG A 251 12.54 1.06 -9.14
CA ARG A 251 13.94 0.78 -9.45
C ARG A 251 14.62 2.01 -10.04
N GLU A 252 15.23 1.89 -11.22
CA GLU A 252 15.87 3.01 -11.90
C GLU A 252 14.88 3.96 -12.61
N SER A 253 13.63 3.52 -12.81
CA SER A 253 12.60 4.30 -13.47
C SER A 253 11.97 5.32 -12.53
N ILE A 254 11.78 6.53 -13.02
CA ILE A 254 11.06 7.59 -12.33
C ILE A 254 9.97 8.11 -13.26
N TYR A 255 8.72 8.04 -12.81
CA TYR A 255 7.55 8.57 -13.50
C TYR A 255 7.10 9.83 -12.77
N GLU A 256 6.92 10.91 -13.51
CA GLU A 256 6.47 12.18 -12.98
C GLU A 256 5.00 12.40 -13.31
N TYR A 257 4.20 12.66 -12.27
CA TYR A 257 2.79 12.97 -12.33
C TYR A 257 2.67 14.48 -12.11
N LEU A 258 2.31 15.19 -13.17
CA LEU A 258 2.08 16.63 -13.15
C LEU A 258 0.58 16.90 -13.11
N TYR A 259 0.14 17.74 -12.18
CA TYR A 259 -1.24 18.19 -12.15
C TYR A 259 -1.53 19.04 -13.39
N ASP A 260 -2.61 18.70 -14.09
CA ASP A 260 -3.07 19.39 -15.28
C ASP A 260 -4.61 19.45 -15.22
N ALA A 261 -5.15 20.62 -14.89
CA ALA A 261 -6.60 20.80 -14.71
C ALA A 261 -7.40 20.51 -15.98
N ASP A 262 -6.78 20.62 -17.16
CA ASP A 262 -7.40 20.38 -18.45
C ASP A 262 -7.29 18.90 -18.89
N HIS A 263 -6.47 18.09 -18.20
CA HIS A 263 -6.36 16.67 -18.46
C HIS A 263 -7.59 15.92 -17.91
N PRO A 264 -8.20 14.96 -18.65
CA PRO A 264 -9.44 14.29 -18.21
C PRO A 264 -9.36 13.60 -16.85
N GLN A 265 -8.17 13.12 -16.46
CA GLN A 265 -7.89 12.51 -15.15
C GLN A 265 -7.05 13.43 -14.24
N HIS A 266 -6.93 14.72 -14.56
CA HIS A 266 -6.14 15.74 -13.85
C HIS A 266 -4.63 15.52 -13.73
N TRP A 267 -4.10 14.41 -14.24
CA TRP A 267 -2.69 14.05 -14.14
C TRP A 267 -2.11 13.72 -15.52
N LYS A 268 -1.04 14.43 -15.89
CA LYS A 268 -0.17 14.06 -16.99
C LYS A 268 1.00 13.26 -16.45
N VAL A 269 1.13 12.02 -16.90
CA VAL A 269 2.23 11.14 -16.49
C VAL A 269 3.26 11.00 -17.58
N THR A 270 4.51 11.27 -17.23
CA THR A 270 5.66 11.20 -18.14
C THR A 270 6.80 10.41 -17.53
N CYS A 271 7.52 9.66 -18.36
CA CYS A 271 8.81 9.12 -17.94
C CYS A 271 9.80 10.26 -17.72
N LYS A 272 10.38 10.36 -16.53
CA LYS A 272 11.42 11.32 -16.19
C LYS A 272 12.81 10.76 -16.43
N SER A 273 13.05 9.51 -16.05
CA SER A 273 14.34 8.82 -16.22
C SER A 273 14.18 7.31 -16.12
N GLY A 274 15.10 6.54 -16.71
CA GLY A 274 15.26 5.09 -16.46
C GLY A 274 14.20 4.18 -17.10
N CYS A 275 13.09 4.73 -17.58
CA CYS A 275 12.10 3.94 -18.30
C CYS A 275 12.65 3.54 -19.67
N THR A 276 12.43 2.28 -20.05
CA THR A 276 12.72 1.82 -21.40
C THR A 276 11.82 2.57 -22.37
N SER A 277 12.40 3.21 -23.39
CA SER A 277 11.63 3.81 -24.49
C SER A 277 10.70 2.74 -25.06
N GLN A 278 9.39 2.94 -24.91
CA GLN A 278 8.39 2.17 -25.63
C GLN A 278 8.38 2.59 -27.09
#